data_AF-A0A833UX33-F1
#
_entry.id   AF-A0A833UX33-F1
#
_cell.length_a   1.000
_cell.length_b   1.000
_cell.length_c   1.000
_cell.angle_alpha   90.00
_cell.angle_beta   90.00
_cell.angle_gamma   90.00
#
_symmetry.space_group_name_H-M   'P 1'
#
loop_
_entity.id
_entity.type
_entity.pdbx_description
1 polymer ?
#
loop_
_entity_poly.entity_id
_entity_poly.type
_entity_poly.pdbx_seq_one_letter_code
_entity_poly.pdbx_strand_id
1 'polypeptide(L)'
;MSVIDVGGKVREGEELDIRAVGNWLIENGSEIIEPVEVTQYSGGASNWTYRLKYANADLILRRPPKGTKAKSAHDMAREYQVQKWLAPYYPVLPEMVALCQDESVIGCDFYVMKHIEGIIPRAKLPPELNFNEQQVQQLCVNVLDKLIELHQVPYKGTELEKLGKGDGYCRRQVEG
;
A
#
# COMPACT_ATOMS: atom_id res chain seq x y z
N MET A 1 21.61 -7.88 -10.32
CA MET A 1 21.09 -7.35 -9.03
C MET A 1 19.76 -8.03 -8.75
N SER A 2 19.22 -7.98 -7.52
CA SER A 2 17.85 -8.49 -7.28
C SER A 2 16.88 -7.71 -8.16
N VAL A 3 16.03 -8.42 -8.92
CA VAL A 3 14.95 -7.81 -9.71
C VAL A 3 13.76 -7.38 -8.85
N ILE A 4 13.71 -7.89 -7.61
CA ILE A 4 12.70 -7.57 -6.61
C ILE A 4 13.15 -6.33 -5.83
N ASP A 5 12.22 -5.43 -5.57
CA ASP A 5 12.46 -4.23 -4.77
C ASP A 5 12.73 -4.63 -3.31
N VAL A 6 13.86 -4.16 -2.78
CA VAL A 6 14.29 -4.49 -1.41
C VAL A 6 14.32 -3.21 -0.59
N GLY A 7 13.68 -3.25 0.58
CA GLY A 7 13.77 -2.17 1.55
C GLY A 7 15.21 -2.04 2.08
N GLY A 8 15.65 -0.80 2.30
CA GLY A 8 16.94 -0.50 2.91
C GLY A 8 16.85 -0.33 4.42
N LYS A 9 17.93 0.20 5.01
CA LYS A 9 17.94 0.67 6.39
C LYS A 9 16.84 1.71 6.60
N VAL A 10 16.15 1.62 7.72
CA VAL A 10 15.18 2.64 8.13
C VAL A 10 15.89 4.00 8.26
N ARG A 11 15.27 5.05 7.71
CA ARG A 11 15.76 6.43 7.81
C ARG A 11 15.89 6.83 9.28
N GLU A 12 16.97 7.54 9.59
CA GLU A 12 17.24 8.04 10.93
C GLU A 12 16.10 8.97 11.40
N GLY A 13 15.62 8.73 12.62
CA GLY A 13 14.49 9.45 13.20
C GLY A 13 13.12 8.93 12.76
N GLU A 14 13.05 8.03 11.78
CA GLU A 14 11.80 7.43 11.28
C GLU A 14 11.64 5.96 11.71
N GLU A 15 12.36 5.53 12.75
CA GLU A 15 12.23 4.21 13.35
C GLU A 15 10.84 4.00 13.97
N LEU A 16 10.39 2.74 13.93
CA LEU A 16 9.15 2.27 14.52
C LEU A 16 9.40 1.74 15.93
N ASP A 17 8.46 1.95 16.84
CA ASP A 17 8.37 1.15 18.06
C ASP A 17 7.85 -0.25 17.68
N ILE A 18 8.78 -1.17 17.43
CA ILE A 18 8.47 -2.53 16.96
C ILE A 18 7.63 -3.32 17.97
N ARG A 19 7.77 -3.03 19.27
CA ARG A 19 7.02 -3.73 20.31
C ARG A 19 5.58 -3.25 20.33
N ALA A 20 5.36 -1.94 20.24
CA ALA A 20 4.01 -1.38 20.13
C ALA A 20 3.29 -1.89 18.87
N VAL A 21 3.97 -1.92 17.72
CA VAL A 21 3.42 -2.46 16.47
C VAL A 21 3.11 -3.96 16.59
N GLY A 22 4.03 -4.75 17.16
CA GLY A 22 3.84 -6.19 17.35
C GLY A 22 2.64 -6.51 18.25
N ASN A 23 2.52 -5.83 19.39
CA ASN A 23 1.37 -5.97 20.29
C ASN A 23 0.05 -5.63 19.57
N TRP A 24 0.03 -4.49 18.87
CA TRP A 24 -1.14 -4.05 18.12
C TRP A 24 -1.54 -5.07 17.04
N LEU A 25 -0.57 -5.67 16.34
CA LEU A 25 -0.84 -6.72 15.35
C LEU A 25 -1.53 -7.95 15.98
N ILE A 26 -1.05 -8.39 17.14
CA ILE A 26 -1.62 -9.53 17.89
C ILE A 26 -3.04 -9.21 18.36
N GLU A 27 -3.27 -8.02 18.91
CA GLU A 27 -4.59 -7.55 19.33
C GLU A 27 -5.59 -7.48 18.15
N ASN A 28 -5.09 -7.22 16.95
CA ASN A 28 -5.88 -7.23 15.71
C ASN A 28 -5.93 -8.60 15.02
N GLY A 29 -5.57 -9.68 15.73
CA GLY A 29 -5.76 -11.06 15.27
C GLY A 29 -4.66 -11.60 14.37
N SER A 30 -3.52 -10.92 14.25
CA SER A 30 -2.36 -11.45 13.54
C SER A 30 -1.57 -12.43 14.41
N GLU A 31 -1.24 -13.59 13.86
CA GLU A 31 -0.25 -14.50 14.46
C GLU A 31 1.14 -14.12 13.93
N ILE A 32 2.04 -13.68 14.81
CA ILE A 32 3.41 -13.29 14.44
C ILE A 32 4.45 -14.01 15.31
N ILE A 33 5.56 -14.40 14.70
CA ILE A 33 6.69 -15.03 15.37
C ILE A 33 7.89 -14.08 15.32
N GLU A 34 8.26 -13.54 16.48
CA GLU A 34 9.42 -12.68 16.67
C GLU A 34 10.76 -13.43 16.45
N PRO A 35 11.87 -12.72 16.13
CA PRO A 35 11.97 -11.26 15.95
C PRO A 35 11.47 -10.79 14.58
N VAL A 36 11.11 -9.51 14.50
CA VAL A 36 10.79 -8.84 13.23
C VAL A 36 12.06 -8.28 12.58
N GLU A 37 12.22 -8.53 11.29
CA GLU A 37 13.15 -7.79 10.43
C GLU A 37 12.40 -6.60 9.82
N VAL A 38 12.85 -5.38 10.13
CA VAL A 38 12.25 -4.14 9.62
C VAL A 38 13.16 -3.51 8.57
N THR A 39 12.61 -3.32 7.37
CA THR A 39 13.27 -2.56 6.30
C THR A 39 12.33 -1.47 5.80
N GLN A 40 12.88 -0.42 5.18
CA GLN A 40 12.10 0.70 4.66
C GLN A 40 12.35 0.92 3.17
N TYR A 41 11.28 1.08 2.41
CA TYR A 41 11.40 1.41 0.99
C TYR A 41 11.80 2.88 0.80
N SER A 42 12.66 3.11 -0.19
CA SER A 42 13.18 4.45 -0.51
C SER A 42 12.24 5.26 -1.41
N GLY A 43 11.35 4.61 -2.17
CA GLY A 43 10.39 5.24 -3.07
C GLY A 43 9.12 5.73 -2.36
N GLY A 44 8.60 6.87 -2.82
CA GLY A 44 7.41 7.54 -2.25
C GLY A 44 7.80 8.64 -1.25
N ALA A 45 7.38 9.88 -1.52
CA ALA A 45 7.67 11.04 -0.65
C ALA A 45 6.46 11.48 0.18
N SER A 46 5.26 10.93 -0.09
CA SER A 46 4.03 11.28 0.65
C SER A 46 3.90 10.47 1.94
N ASN A 47 4.06 9.15 1.89
CA ASN A 47 3.94 8.26 3.05
C ASN A 47 5.10 7.26 3.07
N TRP A 48 5.53 6.87 4.27
CA TRP A 48 6.55 5.86 4.46
C TRP A 48 5.99 4.46 4.36
N THR A 49 6.75 3.59 3.70
CA THR A 49 6.43 2.16 3.52
C THR A 49 7.53 1.33 4.14
N TYR A 50 7.16 0.49 5.10
CA TYR A 50 8.05 -0.42 5.82
C TYR A 50 7.63 -1.85 5.49
N ARG A 51 8.61 -2.74 5.39
CA ARG A 51 8.38 -4.18 5.42
C ARG A 51 8.64 -4.68 6.84
N LEU A 52 7.68 -5.41 7.39
CA LEU A 52 7.76 -6.12 8.66
C LEU A 52 7.79 -7.61 8.35
N LYS A 53 8.99 -8.20 8.37
CA LYS A 53 9.18 -9.61 8.05
C LYS A 53 9.39 -10.42 9.33
N TYR A 54 8.41 -11.26 9.64
CA TYR A 54 8.45 -12.24 10.72
C TYR A 54 8.76 -13.62 10.15
N ALA A 55 8.98 -14.62 11.00
CA ALA A 55 9.23 -15.99 10.54
C ALA A 55 8.02 -16.62 9.81
N ASN A 56 6.80 -16.22 10.18
CA ASN A 56 5.54 -16.76 9.64
C ASN A 56 4.68 -15.73 8.89
N ALA A 57 5.12 -14.47 8.78
CA ALA A 57 4.34 -13.40 8.17
C ALA A 57 5.24 -12.39 7.44
N ASP A 58 4.77 -11.89 6.31
CA ASP A 58 5.44 -10.85 5.53
C ASP A 58 4.46 -9.71 5.24
N LEU A 59 4.67 -8.58 5.90
CA LEU A 59 3.70 -7.51 6.00
C LEU A 59 4.29 -6.18 5.56
N ILE A 60 3.43 -5.29 5.07
CA ILE A 60 3.75 -3.91 4.75
C ILE A 60 3.00 -2.98 5.70
N LEU A 61 3.74 -2.11 6.38
CA LEU A 61 3.20 -1.01 7.17
C LEU A 61 3.34 0.31 6.40
N ARG A 62 2.26 1.09 6.33
CA ARG A 62 2.27 2.44 5.76
C ARG A 62 1.80 3.49 6.75
N ARG A 63 2.56 4.58 6.86
CA ARG A 63 2.30 5.70 7.77
C ARG A 63 2.82 7.03 7.21
N PRO A 64 2.33 8.19 7.68
CA PRO A 64 2.92 9.48 7.33
C PRO A 64 4.34 9.67 7.89
N PRO A 65 5.14 10.60 7.33
CA PRO A 65 6.37 11.07 7.93
C PRO A 65 6.14 11.76 9.28
N LYS A 66 7.10 11.63 10.21
CA LYS A 66 6.99 12.30 11.52
C LYS A 66 6.87 13.83 11.33
N GLY A 67 6.04 14.46 12.14
CA GLY A 67 5.83 15.91 12.11
C GLY A 67 4.90 16.42 11.01
N THR A 68 4.40 15.57 10.11
CA THR A 68 3.37 15.96 9.15
C THR A 68 1.97 15.90 9.81
N LYS A 69 1.25 17.03 9.80
CA LYS A 69 -0.13 17.15 10.33
C LYS A 69 -1.18 17.46 9.26
N ALA A 70 -0.81 17.44 7.99
CA ALA A 70 -1.70 17.84 6.91
C ALA A 70 -2.80 16.79 6.68
N LYS A 71 -4.01 17.06 7.19
CA LYS A 71 -5.16 16.15 7.25
C LYS A 71 -5.61 15.54 5.91
N SER A 72 -5.31 16.14 4.76
CA SER A 72 -5.81 15.64 3.45
C SER A 72 -4.76 14.90 2.62
N ALA A 73 -3.47 15.18 2.79
CA ALA A 73 -2.39 14.59 1.99
C ALA A 73 -1.91 13.24 2.55
N HIS A 74 -2.26 12.93 3.79
CA HIS A 74 -1.79 11.76 4.55
C HIS A 74 -2.93 10.96 5.19
N ASP A 75 -4.09 10.91 4.53
CA ASP A 75 -5.25 10.18 5.03
C ASP A 75 -5.05 8.66 4.87
N MET A 76 -4.44 8.04 5.89
CA MET A 76 -4.18 6.60 5.91
C MET A 76 -5.45 5.78 6.01
N ALA A 77 -6.50 6.32 6.64
CA ALA A 77 -7.80 5.69 6.70
C ALA A 77 -8.41 5.59 5.30
N ARG A 78 -8.33 6.66 4.49
CA ARG A 78 -8.81 6.64 3.11
C ARG A 78 -8.05 5.64 2.25
N GLU A 79 -6.71 5.59 2.32
CA GLU A 79 -5.93 4.59 1.58
C GLU A 79 -6.34 3.16 1.94
N TYR A 80 -6.48 2.87 3.24
CA TYR A 80 -6.93 1.56 3.73
C TYR A 80 -8.36 1.22 3.25
N GLN A 81 -9.29 2.16 3.38
CA GLN A 81 -10.70 1.97 3.02
C GLN A 81 -10.88 1.72 1.52
N VAL A 82 -10.19 2.48 0.66
CA VAL A 82 -10.22 2.26 -0.79
C VAL A 82 -9.84 0.82 -1.12
N GLN A 83 -8.71 0.34 -0.60
CA GLN A 83 -8.22 -1.01 -0.87
C GLN A 83 -9.17 -2.07 -0.31
N LYS A 84 -9.64 -1.90 0.93
CA LYS A 84 -10.54 -2.85 1.61
C LYS A 84 -11.89 -2.98 0.90
N TRP A 85 -12.49 -1.87 0.49
CA TRP A 85 -13.80 -1.87 -0.16
C TRP A 85 -13.72 -2.35 -1.61
N LEU A 86 -12.57 -2.17 -2.26
CA LEU A 86 -12.34 -2.59 -3.64
C LEU A 86 -12.02 -4.09 -3.75
N ALA A 87 -11.41 -4.69 -2.73
CA ALA A 87 -10.93 -6.08 -2.74
C ALA A 87 -11.97 -7.14 -3.16
N PRO A 88 -13.27 -7.08 -2.77
CA PRO A 88 -14.27 -8.05 -3.22
C PRO A 88 -14.53 -8.04 -4.73
N TYR A 89 -14.21 -6.93 -5.40
CA TYR A 89 -14.49 -6.72 -6.82
C TYR A 89 -13.24 -6.70 -7.70
N TYR A 90 -12.05 -6.55 -7.10
CA TYR A 90 -10.79 -6.40 -7.80
C TYR A 90 -9.68 -7.18 -7.09
N PRO A 91 -9.58 -8.52 -7.30
CA PRO A 91 -8.77 -9.43 -6.50
C PRO A 91 -7.28 -9.44 -6.90
N VAL A 92 -6.73 -8.27 -7.25
CA VAL A 92 -5.29 -8.06 -7.50
C VAL A 92 -4.65 -7.12 -6.47
N LEU A 93 -5.42 -6.77 -5.44
CA LEU A 93 -4.99 -5.92 -4.34
C LEU A 93 -4.32 -6.75 -3.23
N PRO A 94 -3.43 -6.13 -2.44
CA PRO A 94 -2.94 -6.76 -1.23
C PRO A 94 -4.08 -6.98 -0.24
N GLU A 95 -4.00 -8.08 0.51
CA GLU A 95 -4.92 -8.33 1.61
C GLU A 95 -4.67 -7.31 2.73
N MET A 96 -5.69 -6.54 3.05
CA MET A 96 -5.62 -5.54 4.12
C MET A 96 -5.73 -6.22 5.48
N VAL A 97 -4.73 -6.04 6.34
CA VAL A 97 -4.70 -6.63 7.69
C VAL A 97 -5.54 -5.78 8.64
N ALA A 98 -5.08 -4.56 8.94
CA ALA A 98 -5.78 -3.67 9.87
C ALA A 98 -5.37 -2.20 9.69
N LEU A 99 -6.20 -1.29 10.20
CA LEU A 99 -5.98 0.16 10.26
C LEU A 99 -5.92 0.57 11.74
N CYS A 100 -4.88 1.29 12.12
CA CYS A 100 -4.76 1.93 13.43
C CYS A 100 -5.01 3.43 13.28
N GLN A 101 -5.94 3.95 14.08
CA GLN A 101 -6.16 5.39 14.25
C GLN A 101 -5.96 5.82 15.71
N ASP A 102 -5.40 4.93 16.53
CA ASP A 102 -4.95 5.26 17.88
C ASP A 102 -3.51 5.77 17.81
N GLU A 103 -3.36 7.10 17.89
CA GLU A 103 -2.05 7.76 17.88
C GLU A 103 -1.17 7.33 19.06
N SER A 104 -1.70 6.72 20.13
CA SER A 104 -0.88 6.25 21.25
C SER A 104 0.04 5.08 20.88
N VAL A 105 -0.24 4.36 19.79
CA VAL A 105 0.54 3.19 19.36
C VAL A 105 1.90 3.59 18.79
N ILE A 106 1.94 4.47 17.77
CA ILE A 106 3.20 4.97 17.17
C ILE A 106 3.19 6.47 16.81
N GLY A 107 2.24 7.25 17.35
CA GLY A 107 2.18 8.70 17.15
C GLY A 107 1.51 9.17 15.86
N CYS A 108 0.86 8.27 15.11
CA CYS A 108 0.10 8.60 13.90
C CYS A 108 -0.83 7.46 13.47
N ASP A 109 -1.80 7.76 12.61
CA ASP A 109 -2.55 6.75 11.86
C ASP A 109 -1.59 5.93 10.98
N PHE A 110 -1.82 4.61 10.92
CA PHE A 110 -1.08 3.72 10.03
C PHE A 110 -1.96 2.52 9.66
N TYR A 111 -1.59 1.81 8.61
CA TYR A 111 -2.24 0.54 8.29
C TYR A 111 -1.22 -0.53 7.93
N VAL A 112 -1.65 -1.78 8.03
CA VAL A 112 -0.88 -2.96 7.65
C VAL A 112 -1.63 -3.77 6.59
N MET A 113 -0.89 -4.31 5.64
CA MET A 113 -1.38 -5.20 4.58
C MET A 113 -0.37 -6.33 4.34
N LYS A 114 -0.78 -7.42 3.70
CA LYS A 114 0.15 -8.47 3.26
C LYS A 114 1.08 -7.94 2.18
N HIS A 115 2.35 -8.34 2.26
CA HIS A 115 3.32 -8.06 1.22
C HIS A 115 3.00 -8.89 -0.03
N ILE A 116 2.94 -8.25 -1.19
CA ILE A 116 2.92 -8.92 -2.49
C ILE A 116 4.35 -8.93 -2.99
N GLU A 117 4.97 -10.10 -2.99
CA GLU A 117 6.27 -10.27 -3.62
C GLU A 117 6.13 -10.19 -5.15
N GLY A 118 6.90 -9.30 -5.76
CA GLY A 118 6.85 -9.11 -7.20
C GLY A 118 7.90 -8.13 -7.70
N ILE A 119 7.98 -8.06 -9.02
CA ILE A 119 8.83 -7.10 -9.72
C ILE A 119 7.99 -5.85 -9.98
N ILE A 120 8.57 -4.68 -9.73
CA ILE A 120 7.96 -3.39 -10.07
C ILE A 120 8.63 -2.86 -11.35
N PRO A 121 7.95 -2.92 -12.52
CA PRO A 121 8.43 -2.29 -13.73
C PRO A 121 8.56 -0.78 -13.53
N ARG A 122 9.80 -0.27 -13.47
CA ARG A 122 10.09 1.18 -13.45
C ARG A 122 10.44 1.67 -14.86
N ALA A 123 10.80 2.94 -14.98
CA ALA A 123 11.20 3.57 -16.25
C ALA A 123 12.31 2.81 -17.01
N LYS A 124 13.18 2.08 -16.29
CA LYS A 124 14.14 1.15 -16.87
C LYS A 124 13.83 -0.24 -16.35
N LEU A 125 13.38 -1.13 -17.23
CA LEU A 125 13.22 -2.55 -16.89
C LEU A 125 14.59 -3.14 -16.55
N PRO A 126 14.71 -3.94 -15.47
CA PRO A 126 15.94 -4.65 -15.16
C PRO A 126 16.38 -5.52 -16.36
N PRO A 127 17.61 -5.38 -16.88
CA PRO A 127 18.11 -6.20 -17.97
C PRO A 127 18.05 -7.70 -17.66
N GLU A 128 18.10 -8.07 -16.38
CA GLU A 128 18.00 -9.44 -15.90
C GLU A 128 16.65 -10.11 -16.22
N LEU A 129 15.60 -9.34 -16.52
CA LEU A 129 14.32 -9.89 -16.96
C LEU A 129 14.38 -10.48 -18.38
N ASN A 130 15.32 -10.01 -19.20
CA ASN A 130 15.55 -10.45 -20.58
C ASN A 130 14.25 -10.62 -21.40
N PHE A 131 13.32 -9.67 -21.27
CA PHE A 131 12.05 -9.73 -21.97
C PHE A 131 12.23 -9.54 -23.48
N ASN A 132 11.61 -10.43 -24.25
CA ASN A 132 11.45 -10.24 -25.68
C ASN A 132 10.29 -9.29 -26.00
N GLU A 133 10.16 -8.89 -27.26
CA GLU A 133 9.12 -7.94 -27.72
C GLU A 133 7.69 -8.40 -27.36
N GLN A 134 7.40 -9.69 -27.52
CA GLN A 134 6.08 -10.27 -27.22
C GLN A 134 5.76 -10.19 -25.72
N GLN A 135 6.75 -10.43 -24.86
CA GLN A 135 6.60 -10.32 -23.40
C GLN A 135 6.38 -8.87 -22.96
N VAL A 136 7.09 -7.91 -23.56
CA VAL A 136 6.85 -6.48 -23.30
C VAL A 136 5.46 -6.07 -23.77
N GLN A 137 5.04 -6.53 -24.95
CA GLN A 137 3.68 -6.28 -25.45
C GLN A 137 2.63 -6.83 -24.48
N GLN A 138 2.79 -8.07 -24.02
CA GLN A 138 1.86 -8.68 -23.06
C GLN A 138 1.83 -7.91 -21.74
N LEU A 139 2.97 -7.43 -21.24
CA LEU A 139 3.02 -6.60 -20.03
C LEU A 139 2.20 -5.31 -20.19
N CYS A 140 2.31 -4.64 -21.33
CA CYS A 140 1.53 -3.44 -21.62
C CYS A 140 0.02 -3.74 -21.71
N VAL A 141 -0.36 -4.83 -22.38
CA VAL A 141 -1.77 -5.26 -22.46
C VAL A 141 -2.32 -5.58 -21.07
N ASN A 142 -1.56 -6.30 -20.22
CA ASN A 142 -1.97 -6.60 -18.85
C ASN A 142 -2.27 -5.33 -18.04
N VAL A 143 -1.49 -4.25 -18.20
CA VAL A 143 -1.79 -2.96 -17.53
C VAL A 143 -3.13 -2.39 -18.00
N LEU A 144 -3.40 -2.44 -19.31
CA LEU A 144 -4.67 -1.96 -19.87
C LEU A 144 -5.85 -2.81 -19.39
N ASP A 145 -5.72 -4.13 -19.40
CA ASP A 145 -6.75 -5.07 -18.92
C ASP A 145 -7.11 -4.77 -17.47
N LYS A 146 -6.09 -4.52 -16.61
CA LYS A 146 -6.30 -4.19 -15.20
C LYS A 146 -6.93 -2.82 -14.97
N LEU A 147 -6.62 -1.83 -15.79
CA LEU A 147 -7.32 -0.54 -15.77
C LEU A 147 -8.77 -0.67 -16.23
N ILE A 148 -9.05 -1.49 -17.25
CA ILE A 148 -10.41 -1.75 -17.73
C ILE A 148 -11.22 -2.48 -16.65
N GLU A 149 -10.67 -3.52 -16.04
CA GLU A 149 -11.29 -4.24 -14.92
C GLU A 149 -11.62 -3.29 -13.77
N LEU A 150 -10.68 -2.40 -13.39
CA LEU A 150 -10.92 -1.40 -12.36
C LEU A 150 -12.08 -0.45 -12.71
N HIS A 151 -12.19 -0.01 -13.97
CA HIS A 151 -13.29 0.84 -14.44
C HIS A 151 -14.64 0.11 -14.50
N GLN A 152 -14.64 -1.22 -14.55
CA GLN A 152 -15.86 -2.04 -14.56
C GLN A 152 -16.35 -2.38 -13.15
N VAL A 153 -15.60 -2.06 -12.10
CA VAL A 153 -16.01 -2.31 -10.71
C VAL A 153 -17.35 -1.63 -10.41
N PRO A 154 -18.36 -2.36 -9.91
CA PRO A 154 -19.62 -1.77 -9.51
C PRO A 154 -19.42 -0.93 -8.25
N TYR A 155 -19.47 0.39 -8.39
CA TYR A 155 -19.40 1.28 -7.24
C TYR A 155 -20.79 1.60 -6.66
N LYS A 156 -21.85 1.57 -7.48
CA LYS A 156 -23.19 1.95 -7.05
C LYS A 156 -23.77 0.94 -6.07
N GLY A 157 -24.35 1.43 -4.97
CA GLY A 157 -24.87 0.59 -3.89
C GLY A 157 -23.81 -0.19 -3.12
N THR A 158 -22.53 0.17 -3.24
CA THR A 158 -21.43 -0.40 -2.43
C THR A 158 -20.78 0.69 -1.58
N GLU A 159 -19.91 0.30 -0.66
CA GLU A 159 -19.14 1.24 0.17
C GLU A 159 -18.28 2.21 -0.66
N LEU A 160 -17.97 1.86 -1.91
CA LEU A 160 -17.21 2.69 -2.84
C LEU A 160 -17.91 4.01 -3.19
N GLU A 161 -19.24 4.12 -3.06
CA GLU A 161 -19.94 5.40 -3.25
C GLU A 161 -19.44 6.50 -2.30
N LYS A 162 -18.95 6.12 -1.12
CA LYS A 162 -18.44 7.04 -0.09
C LYS A 162 -17.11 7.69 -0.48
N LEU A 163 -16.40 7.18 -1.49
CA LEU A 163 -15.08 7.65 -1.87
C LEU A 163 -15.08 9.01 -2.60
N GLY A 164 -16.19 9.36 -3.25
CA GLY A 164 -16.25 10.51 -4.15
C GLY A 164 -17.57 11.24 -4.13
N LYS A 165 -17.62 12.37 -4.85
CA LYS A 165 -18.82 13.22 -4.98
C LYS A 165 -19.77 12.77 -6.09
N GLY A 166 -19.51 11.63 -6.74
CA GLY A 166 -20.30 11.15 -7.89
C GLY A 166 -20.18 12.04 -9.13
N ASP A 167 -21.30 12.24 -9.83
CA ASP A 167 -21.40 12.95 -11.11
C ASP A 167 -20.83 14.38 -11.08
N GLY A 168 -20.48 14.92 -12.25
CA GLY A 168 -19.96 16.30 -12.38
C GLY A 168 -18.46 16.45 -12.12
N TYR A 169 -17.69 15.36 -12.18
CA TYR A 169 -16.22 15.39 -11.98
C TYR A 169 -15.53 16.38 -12.92
N CYS A 170 -15.77 16.29 -14.23
CA CYS A 170 -15.11 17.18 -15.21
C CYS A 170 -15.38 18.66 -14.93
N ARG A 171 -16.62 19.03 -14.57
CA ARG A 171 -16.98 20.40 -14.21
C ARG A 171 -16.19 20.88 -12.99
N ARG A 172 -16.17 20.10 -11.91
CA ARG A 172 -15.40 20.43 -10.69
C ARG A 172 -13.91 20.58 -10.97
N GLN A 173 -13.33 19.80 -11.88
CA GLN A 173 -11.92 19.93 -12.23
C GLN A 173 -11.61 21.21 -13.02
N VAL A 174 -12.60 21.78 -13.72
CA VAL A 174 -12.45 23.02 -14.48
C VAL A 174 -12.78 24.26 -13.62
N GLU A 175 -13.81 24.17 -12.79
CA GLU A 175 -14.35 25.33 -12.06
C GLU A 175 -13.72 25.56 -10.67
N GLY A 176 -13.15 24.53 -10.02
CA GLY A 176 -12.62 24.60 -8.65
C GLY A 176 -13.66 24.26 -7.58
#